data_AF-A0A7J4EQH4-F1
#
_entry.id   AF-A0A7J4EQH4-F1
#
_cell.length_a   1.000
_cell.length_b   1.000
_cell.length_c   1.000
_cell.angle_alpha   90.00
_cell.angle_beta   90.00
_cell.angle_gamma   90.00
#
_symmetry.space_group_name_H-M   'P 1'
#
loop_
_entity.id
_entity.type
_entity.pdbx_description
1 polymer ?
#
loop_
_entity_poly.entity_id
_entity_poly.type
_entity_poly.pdbx_seq_one_letter_code
_entity_poly.pdbx_strand_id
1 'polypeptide(L)'
;MNKIGVVSFSGGQDSTTVLAYAKKLGYELYALSFIYRQTLSREINQAKKICEILKVKHKIFDISTFKNIAWFSALTNPDFPIPEYEKHEELEERIPFTYVPFRNSFFLVCCAAFLESVILKKIEMENVEAENIEACIFIAANFIDYTNYPDCRPEFFKKAEEFLRVGSKLGTFYNIPIKIESPIINLSKKEITELGIRLRVPLHLTQTCYVGEEEACGECPSCLLRIKGFKEAGYIDPIKYKIPVDWSGCKEINFEDK
;
A
#
# COMPACT_ATOMS: atom_id res chain seq x y z
N MET A 1 -22.85 -12.90 4.19
CA MET A 1 -21.47 -12.70 4.62
C MET A 1 -21.09 -11.22 4.51
N ASN A 2 -20.87 -10.54 5.63
CA ASN A 2 -20.30 -9.20 5.76
C ASN A 2 -18.78 -9.29 5.59
N LYS A 3 -18.29 -8.95 4.40
CA LYS A 3 -16.86 -8.86 4.12
C LYS A 3 -16.33 -7.50 4.55
N ILE A 4 -15.43 -7.46 5.53
CA ILE A 4 -14.90 -6.22 6.11
C ILE A 4 -13.39 -6.23 5.95
N GLY A 5 -12.87 -5.16 5.34
CA GLY A 5 -11.46 -5.09 5.01
C GLY A 5 -10.80 -3.78 5.38
N VAL A 6 -9.53 -3.87 5.78
CA VAL A 6 -8.65 -2.71 5.95
C VAL A 6 -7.54 -2.79 4.92
N VAL A 7 -7.30 -1.71 4.18
CA VAL A 7 -6.17 -1.60 3.25
C VAL A 7 -5.10 -0.70 3.89
N SER A 8 -3.87 -1.21 4.00
CA SER A 8 -2.71 -0.37 4.32
C SER A 8 -2.45 0.54 3.11
N PHE A 9 -2.75 1.83 3.25
CA PHE A 9 -2.98 2.72 2.11
C PHE A 9 -2.07 3.94 2.14
N SER A 10 -1.30 4.13 1.06
CA SER A 10 -0.39 5.27 0.89
C SER A 10 -0.85 6.30 -0.14
N GLY A 11 -1.83 5.98 -0.99
CA GLY A 11 -2.19 6.81 -2.14
C GLY A 11 -1.25 6.66 -3.35
N GLY A 12 -0.27 5.76 -3.28
CA GLY A 12 0.55 5.36 -4.43
C GLY A 12 -0.20 4.43 -5.40
N GLN A 13 0.41 4.18 -6.56
CA GLN A 13 -0.16 3.30 -7.59
C GLN A 13 -0.56 1.93 -7.04
N ASP A 14 0.32 1.30 -6.27
CA ASP A 14 0.17 -0.09 -5.84
C ASP A 14 -0.92 -0.22 -4.78
N SER A 15 -0.85 0.60 -3.73
CA SER A 15 -1.87 0.61 -2.66
C SER A 15 -3.25 1.03 -3.18
N THR A 16 -3.32 1.90 -4.17
CA THR A 16 -4.59 2.23 -4.83
C THR A 16 -5.12 1.10 -5.70
N THR A 17 -4.24 0.37 -6.38
CA THR A 17 -4.62 -0.82 -7.16
C THR A 17 -5.16 -1.92 -6.27
N VAL A 18 -4.49 -2.17 -5.13
CA VAL A 18 -4.98 -3.11 -4.11
C VAL A 18 -6.30 -2.66 -3.50
N LEU A 19 -6.47 -1.36 -3.25
CA LEU A 19 -7.73 -0.82 -2.75
C LEU A 19 -8.89 -1.06 -3.71
N ALA A 20 -8.69 -0.79 -5.01
CA ALA A 20 -9.69 -1.05 -6.04
C ALA A 20 -9.95 -2.56 -6.21
N TYR A 21 -8.91 -3.39 -6.11
CA TYR A 21 -9.03 -4.85 -6.16
C TYR A 21 -9.91 -5.38 -5.03
N ALA A 22 -9.60 -5.00 -3.79
CA ALA A 22 -10.37 -5.40 -2.63
C ALA A 22 -11.83 -4.91 -2.72
N LYS A 23 -12.05 -3.71 -3.30
CA LYS A 23 -13.40 -3.17 -3.50
C LYS A 23 -14.19 -4.02 -4.48
N LYS A 24 -13.57 -4.47 -5.57
CA LYS A 24 -14.19 -5.35 -6.56
C LYS A 24 -14.56 -6.72 -5.97
N LEU A 25 -13.86 -7.19 -4.94
CA LEU A 25 -14.20 -8.40 -4.20
C LEU A 25 -15.40 -8.24 -3.25
N GLY A 26 -15.97 -7.03 -3.13
CA GLY A 26 -17.20 -6.75 -2.38
C GLY A 26 -16.99 -6.48 -0.89
N TYR A 27 -15.79 -6.06 -0.48
CA TYR A 27 -15.51 -5.70 0.92
C TYR A 27 -16.09 -4.32 1.27
N GLU A 28 -16.68 -4.18 2.45
CA GLU A 28 -16.77 -2.90 3.15
C GLU A 28 -15.36 -2.51 3.58
N LEU A 29 -14.79 -1.51 2.88
CA LEU A 29 -13.39 -1.16 3.02
C LEU A 29 -13.15 0.09 3.85
N TYR A 30 -12.03 0.03 4.55
CA TYR A 30 -11.41 1.15 5.21
C TYR A 30 -9.97 1.28 4.73
N ALA A 31 -9.58 2.46 4.26
CA ALA A 31 -8.20 2.77 3.94
C ALA A 31 -7.53 3.35 5.19
N LEU A 32 -6.40 2.77 5.62
CA LEU A 32 -5.61 3.27 6.74
C LEU A 32 -4.28 3.82 6.23
N SER A 33 -4.11 5.14 6.32
CA SER A 33 -2.87 5.82 5.95
C SER A 33 -2.06 6.23 7.17
N PHE A 34 -0.73 6.17 7.03
CA PHE A 34 0.21 6.45 8.10
C PHE A 34 0.99 7.74 7.80
N ILE A 35 1.12 8.63 8.78
CA ILE A 35 1.93 9.84 8.67
C ILE A 35 3.26 9.67 9.42
N TYR A 36 4.38 9.76 8.70
CA TYR A 36 5.74 9.75 9.25
C TYR A 36 6.22 11.11 9.80
N ARG A 37 5.80 12.19 9.12
CA ARG A 37 6.29 13.57 9.27
C ARG A 37 5.14 14.53 8.95
N GLN A 38 5.12 15.72 9.54
CA GLN A 38 3.95 16.62 9.45
C GLN A 38 3.78 17.33 8.07
N THR A 39 4.77 17.22 7.18
CA THR A 39 4.79 17.92 5.87
C THR A 39 4.03 17.22 4.74
N LEU A 40 3.55 15.98 4.93
CA LEU A 40 2.95 15.12 3.88
C LEU A 40 1.53 15.53 3.44
N SER A 41 1.25 16.82 3.35
CA SER A 41 -0.07 17.36 3.01
C SER A 41 -0.56 16.87 1.65
N ARG A 42 0.28 16.88 0.59
CA ARG A 42 -0.15 16.41 -0.75
C ARG A 42 -0.40 14.91 -0.82
N GLU A 43 0.47 14.05 -0.31
CA GLU A 43 0.24 12.59 -0.32
C GLU A 43 -1.10 12.24 0.35
N ILE A 44 -1.34 12.82 1.52
CA ILE A 44 -2.58 12.64 2.26
C ILE A 44 -3.78 13.22 1.50
N ASN A 45 -3.64 14.40 0.90
CA ASN A 45 -4.72 15.03 0.14
C ASN A 45 -5.09 14.22 -1.11
N GLN A 46 -4.11 13.65 -1.81
CA GLN A 46 -4.35 12.76 -2.95
C GLN A 46 -4.97 11.44 -2.48
N ALA A 47 -4.47 10.85 -1.39
CA ALA A 47 -5.06 9.67 -0.77
C ALA A 47 -6.54 9.89 -0.38
N LYS A 48 -6.89 11.06 0.19
CA LYS A 48 -8.27 11.46 0.48
C LYS A 48 -9.13 11.51 -0.78
N LYS A 49 -8.70 12.22 -1.82
CA LYS A 49 -9.43 12.31 -3.10
C LYS A 49 -9.65 10.94 -3.73
N ILE A 50 -8.63 10.07 -3.70
CA ILE A 50 -8.74 8.70 -4.18
C ILE A 50 -9.81 7.93 -3.39
N CYS A 51 -9.79 8.03 -2.05
CA CYS A 51 -10.80 7.39 -1.21
C CYS A 51 -12.21 7.94 -1.45
N GLU A 52 -12.36 9.24 -1.71
CA GLU A 52 -13.64 9.85 -2.07
C GLU A 52 -14.19 9.30 -3.39
N ILE A 53 -13.36 9.25 -4.44
CA ILE A 53 -13.73 8.69 -5.75
C ILE A 53 -14.08 7.21 -5.63
N LEU A 54 -13.26 6.46 -4.88
CA LEU A 54 -13.49 5.05 -4.62
C LEU A 54 -14.55 4.80 -3.54
N LYS A 55 -15.17 5.84 -2.96
CA LYS A 55 -16.20 5.73 -1.90
C LYS A 55 -15.78 4.80 -0.75
N VAL A 56 -14.53 4.96 -0.29
CA VAL A 56 -13.93 4.19 0.81
C VAL A 56 -13.74 5.10 2.02
N LYS A 57 -14.02 4.58 3.22
CA LYS A 57 -13.75 5.31 4.47
C LYS A 57 -12.24 5.45 4.67
N HIS A 58 -11.74 6.68 4.82
CA HIS A 58 -10.31 6.94 5.01
C HIS A 58 -10.01 7.30 6.47
N LYS A 59 -9.09 6.57 7.09
CA LYS A 59 -8.53 6.88 8.40
C LYS A 59 -7.06 7.19 8.25
N ILE A 60 -6.64 8.26 8.93
CA ILE A 60 -5.24 8.67 8.97
C ILE A 60 -4.74 8.47 10.39
N PHE A 61 -3.59 7.81 10.52
CA PHE A 61 -2.94 7.53 11.80
C PHE A 61 -1.56 8.18 11.82
N ASP A 62 -1.39 9.10 12.77
CA ASP A 62 -0.11 9.76 12.99
C ASP A 62 0.81 8.82 13.78
N ILE A 63 1.94 8.47 13.15
CA ILE A 63 2.97 7.60 13.72
C ILE A 63 4.32 8.34 13.77
N SER A 64 4.29 9.67 13.82
CA SER A 64 5.49 10.52 13.82
C SER A 64 6.45 10.21 14.97
N THR A 65 5.96 9.64 16.08
CA THR A 65 6.78 9.17 17.21
C THR A 65 7.45 7.82 16.95
N PHE A 66 6.95 7.00 16.01
CA PHE A 66 7.50 5.68 15.69
C PHE A 66 8.95 5.76 15.23
N LYS A 67 9.32 6.82 14.50
CA LYS A 67 10.70 7.05 14.03
C LYS A 67 11.72 7.16 15.18
N ASN A 68 11.28 7.58 16.37
CA ASN A 68 12.16 7.70 17.54
C ASN A 68 12.54 6.32 18.09
N ILE A 69 11.72 5.30 17.82
CA ILE A 69 11.97 3.91 18.19
C ILE A 69 12.71 3.20 17.04
N ALA A 70 12.20 3.33 15.82
CA ALA A 70 12.78 2.75 14.59
C ALA A 70 13.77 3.72 13.92
N TRP A 71 14.74 4.22 14.69
CA TRP A 71 15.69 5.26 14.26
C TRP A 71 16.82 4.75 13.36
N PHE A 72 17.04 3.43 13.30
CA PHE A 72 18.14 2.82 12.55
C PHE A 72 17.79 2.65 11.05
N SER A 73 17.62 3.76 10.33
CA SER A 73 17.36 3.80 8.89
C SER A 73 17.71 5.15 8.30
N ALA A 74 18.22 5.17 7.06
CA ALA A 74 18.44 6.42 6.32
C ALA A 74 17.12 7.20 6.02
N LEU A 75 15.95 6.55 6.14
CA LEU A 75 14.65 7.23 5.99
C LEU A 75 14.17 7.92 7.28
N THR A 76 14.59 7.42 8.46
CA THR A 76 14.16 7.95 9.76
C THR A 76 15.20 8.84 10.41
N ASN A 77 16.48 8.73 10.04
CA ASN A 77 17.57 9.53 10.57
C ASN A 77 18.33 10.29 9.45
N PRO A 78 18.34 11.63 9.46
CA PRO A 78 19.04 12.43 8.46
C PRO A 78 20.58 12.39 8.56
N ASP A 79 21.14 11.96 9.68
CA ASP A 79 22.60 11.88 9.89
C ASP A 79 23.21 10.64 9.22
N PHE A 80 22.38 9.75 8.69
CA PHE A 80 22.78 8.51 8.07
C PHE A 80 22.95 8.67 6.56
N PRO A 81 24.12 8.32 5.99
CA PRO A 81 24.33 8.40 4.56
C PRO A 81 23.37 7.44 3.86
N ILE A 82 22.66 7.91 2.84
CA ILE A 82 21.95 7.04 1.91
C ILE A 82 23.02 6.40 1.02
N PRO A 83 23.18 5.06 1.02
CA PRO A 83 24.18 4.42 0.17
C PRO A 83 23.83 4.67 -1.30
N GLU A 84 24.81 5.13 -2.08
CA GLU A 84 24.73 5.12 -3.53
C GLU A 84 24.97 3.69 -4.00
N TYR A 85 23.93 3.05 -4.53
CA TYR A 85 24.05 1.71 -5.11
C TYR A 85 24.32 1.88 -6.62
N GLU A 86 25.55 1.60 -7.06
CA GLU A 86 25.94 1.74 -8.47
C GLU A 86 25.36 0.64 -9.37
N LYS A 87 24.99 -0.52 -8.79
CA LYS A 87 24.47 -1.69 -9.52
C LYS A 87 23.29 -2.32 -8.79
N HIS A 88 22.30 -2.75 -9.56
CA HIS A 88 21.12 -3.47 -9.06
C HIS A 88 21.48 -4.80 -8.37
N GLU A 89 22.58 -5.45 -8.77
CA GLU A 89 23.04 -6.74 -8.26
C GLU A 89 23.54 -6.67 -6.81
N GLU A 90 24.06 -5.52 -6.35
CA GLU A 90 24.50 -5.33 -4.95
C GLU A 90 23.33 -5.23 -3.96
N LEU A 91 22.13 -4.92 -4.46
CA LEU A 91 20.90 -4.88 -3.68
C LEU A 91 20.33 -6.28 -3.41
N GLU A 92 20.73 -7.31 -4.15
CA GLU A 92 20.15 -8.66 -4.04
C GLU A 92 20.66 -9.44 -2.82
N GLU A 93 21.84 -9.11 -2.28
CA GLU A 93 22.43 -9.84 -1.14
C GLU A 93 22.23 -9.18 0.23
N ARG A 94 21.71 -7.95 0.30
CA ARG A 94 21.62 -7.18 1.56
C ARG A 94 20.28 -6.46 1.72
N ILE A 95 19.82 -6.37 2.97
CA ILE A 95 18.71 -5.49 3.35
C ILE A 95 19.21 -4.05 3.20
N PRO A 96 18.55 -3.20 2.39
CA PRO A 96 19.06 -1.85 2.14
C PRO A 96 18.98 -0.99 3.38
N PHE A 97 19.86 0.01 3.50
CA PHE A 97 19.89 0.88 4.68
C PHE A 97 18.66 1.83 4.77
N THR A 98 17.85 1.87 3.72
CA THR A 98 16.51 2.48 3.68
C THR A 98 15.42 1.61 4.30
N TYR A 99 15.74 0.39 4.74
CA TYR A 99 14.84 -0.42 5.57
C TYR A 99 14.61 0.27 6.92
N VAL A 100 13.34 0.42 7.30
CA VAL A 100 12.95 0.94 8.60
C VAL A 100 12.61 -0.24 9.50
N PRO A 101 13.33 -0.45 10.62
CA PRO A 101 13.11 -1.60 11.49
C PRO A 101 11.63 -1.78 11.88
N PHE A 102 11.09 -2.98 11.62
CA PHE A 102 9.73 -3.40 12.02
C PHE A 102 8.58 -2.53 11.48
N ARG A 103 8.82 -1.70 10.45
CA ARG A 103 7.80 -0.77 9.95
C ARG A 103 6.57 -1.49 9.42
N ASN A 104 6.70 -2.46 8.52
CA ASN A 104 5.51 -3.09 7.94
C ASN A 104 4.81 -3.99 8.97
N SER A 105 5.56 -4.60 9.89
CA SER A 105 5.00 -5.30 11.05
C SER A 105 4.15 -4.37 11.92
N PHE A 106 4.64 -3.16 12.20
CA PHE A 106 3.89 -2.16 12.95
C PHE A 106 2.63 -1.69 12.19
N PHE A 107 2.75 -1.39 10.90
CA PHE A 107 1.62 -1.01 10.04
C PHE A 107 0.55 -2.12 10.03
N LEU A 108 0.96 -3.40 9.99
CA LEU A 108 0.08 -4.56 10.04
C LEU A 108 -0.68 -4.63 11.37
N VAL A 109 0.00 -4.48 12.50
CA VAL A 109 -0.65 -4.48 13.83
C VAL A 109 -1.64 -3.32 13.94
N CYS A 110 -1.30 -2.12 13.44
CA CYS A 110 -2.25 -1.00 13.41
C CYS A 110 -3.48 -1.29 12.53
N CYS A 111 -3.29 -1.92 11.36
CA CYS A 111 -4.41 -2.34 10.51
C CYS A 111 -5.30 -3.37 11.22
N ALA A 112 -4.70 -4.34 11.91
CA ALA A 112 -5.42 -5.37 12.66
C ALA A 112 -6.22 -4.77 13.82
N ALA A 113 -5.61 -3.91 14.62
CA ALA A 113 -6.29 -3.22 15.72
C ALA A 113 -7.49 -2.39 15.24
N PHE A 114 -7.34 -1.69 14.11
CA PHE A 114 -8.42 -0.92 13.51
C PHE A 114 -9.54 -1.82 12.96
N LEU A 115 -9.18 -2.88 12.23
CA LEU A 115 -10.14 -3.86 11.70
C LEU A 115 -10.93 -4.54 12.82
N GLU A 116 -10.24 -4.99 13.86
CA GLU A 116 -10.83 -5.59 15.05
C GLU A 116 -11.82 -4.63 15.72
N SER A 117 -11.44 -3.38 15.94
CA SER A 117 -12.34 -2.37 16.53
C SER A 117 -13.62 -2.18 15.72
N VAL A 118 -13.52 -2.14 14.37
CA VAL A 118 -14.67 -2.01 13.47
C VAL A 118 -15.59 -3.22 13.58
N ILE A 119 -15.03 -4.42 13.59
CA ILE A 119 -15.78 -5.67 13.63
C ILE A 119 -16.44 -5.87 15.00
N LEU A 120 -15.72 -5.64 16.10
CA LEU A 120 -16.27 -5.74 17.45
C LEU A 120 -17.44 -4.79 17.66
N LYS A 121 -17.37 -3.56 17.14
CA LYS A 121 -18.51 -2.64 17.14
C LYS A 121 -19.73 -3.23 16.42
N LYS A 122 -19.53 -3.85 15.25
CA LYS A 122 -20.62 -4.48 14.50
C LYS A 122 -21.24 -5.65 15.26
N ILE A 123 -20.41 -6.50 15.87
CA ILE A 123 -20.88 -7.66 16.63
C ILE A 123 -21.58 -7.22 17.92
N GLU A 124 -20.90 -6.44 18.74
CA GLU A 124 -21.28 -6.17 20.13
C GLU A 124 -22.27 -5.01 20.29
N MET A 125 -22.33 -4.09 19.32
CA MET A 125 -23.20 -2.91 19.39
C MET A 125 -24.27 -2.88 18.29
N GLU A 126 -24.00 -3.48 17.13
CA GLU A 126 -24.92 -3.47 15.98
C GLU A 126 -25.61 -4.83 15.77
N ASN A 127 -25.36 -5.81 16.66
CA ASN A 127 -25.95 -7.16 16.66
C ASN A 127 -25.72 -7.94 15.35
N VAL A 128 -24.57 -7.75 14.70
CA VAL A 128 -24.17 -8.57 13.56
C VAL A 128 -23.63 -9.91 14.06
N GLU A 129 -24.19 -11.01 13.57
CA GLU A 129 -23.72 -12.35 13.90
C GLU A 129 -22.26 -12.57 13.44
N ALA A 130 -21.41 -13.03 14.36
CA ALA A 130 -19.99 -13.26 14.13
C ALA A 130 -19.72 -14.23 12.96
N GLU A 131 -20.54 -15.28 12.83
CA GLU A 131 -20.46 -16.31 11.78
C GLU A 131 -20.65 -15.74 10.37
N ASN A 132 -21.28 -14.57 10.28
CA ASN A 132 -21.50 -13.88 9.03
C ASN A 132 -20.35 -12.94 8.64
N ILE A 133 -19.26 -12.85 9.40
CA ILE A 133 -18.18 -11.89 9.16
C ILE A 133 -16.96 -12.56 8.52
N GLU A 134 -16.44 -11.92 7.46
CA GLU A 134 -15.13 -12.22 6.89
C GLU A 134 -14.21 -11.01 7.09
N ALA A 135 -13.10 -11.21 7.81
CA ALA A 135 -12.13 -10.17 8.17
C ALA A 135 -10.85 -10.29 7.32
N CYS A 136 -10.45 -9.19 6.66
CA CYS A 136 -9.25 -9.19 5.81
C CYS A 136 -8.43 -7.90 5.93
N ILE A 137 -7.11 -8.03 5.99
CA ILE A 137 -6.18 -6.92 5.79
C ILE A 137 -5.59 -7.06 4.39
N PHE A 138 -5.57 -5.98 3.61
CA PHE A 138 -4.95 -5.95 2.30
C PHE A 138 -3.67 -5.11 2.35
N ILE A 139 -2.58 -5.67 1.83
CA ILE A 139 -1.26 -5.05 1.80
C ILE A 139 -0.73 -5.03 0.38
N ALA A 140 -0.31 -3.85 -0.08
CA ALA A 140 0.35 -3.67 -1.37
C ALA A 140 1.85 -3.94 -1.28
N ALA A 141 2.22 -5.09 -0.71
CA ALA A 141 3.60 -5.56 -0.73
C ALA A 141 3.91 -6.12 -2.11
N ASN A 142 5.04 -5.71 -2.69
CA ASN A 142 5.57 -6.27 -3.93
C ASN A 142 6.89 -6.96 -3.60
N PHE A 143 7.00 -8.26 -3.83
CA PHE A 143 8.22 -9.02 -3.52
C PHE A 143 9.30 -8.84 -4.59
N ILE A 144 8.93 -8.54 -5.84
CA ILE A 144 9.87 -8.32 -6.95
C ILE A 144 10.66 -7.02 -6.75
N ASP A 145 10.00 -5.97 -6.25
CA ASP A 145 10.62 -4.66 -6.02
C ASP A 145 11.37 -4.58 -4.67
N TYR A 146 11.11 -5.49 -3.73
CA TYR A 146 11.59 -5.43 -2.33
C TYR A 146 12.03 -6.81 -1.79
N THR A 147 12.65 -7.64 -2.61
CA THR A 147 12.99 -9.06 -2.34
C THR A 147 13.67 -9.28 -0.98
N ASN A 148 14.43 -8.29 -0.52
CA ASN A 148 15.20 -8.37 0.72
C ASN A 148 14.50 -7.88 1.98
N TYR A 149 13.32 -7.27 1.89
CA TYR A 149 12.58 -6.85 3.07
C TYR A 149 11.95 -8.07 3.75
N PRO A 150 12.35 -8.44 4.98
CA PRO A 150 11.86 -9.65 5.64
C PRO A 150 10.35 -9.58 5.91
N ASP A 151 9.82 -8.37 6.12
CA ASP A 151 8.44 -8.04 6.41
C ASP A 151 7.55 -7.85 5.15
N CYS A 152 8.05 -8.25 3.98
CA CYS A 152 7.30 -8.30 2.71
C CYS A 152 7.15 -9.72 2.15
N ARG A 153 7.64 -10.74 2.86
CA ARG A 153 7.70 -12.12 2.35
C ARG A 153 6.39 -12.89 2.59
N PRO A 154 6.01 -13.85 1.72
CA PRO A 154 4.85 -14.70 1.96
C PRO A 154 4.90 -15.46 3.30
N GLU A 155 6.07 -15.93 3.71
CA GLU A 155 6.26 -16.64 4.99
C GLU A 155 5.93 -15.75 6.21
N PHE A 156 6.26 -14.46 6.12
CA PHE A 156 5.96 -13.48 7.16
C PHE A 156 4.46 -13.31 7.30
N PHE A 157 3.73 -13.09 6.19
CA PHE A 157 2.28 -12.91 6.24
C PHE A 157 1.57 -14.14 6.80
N LYS A 158 1.97 -15.36 6.41
CA LYS A 158 1.41 -16.59 6.96
C LYS A 158 1.60 -16.71 8.47
N LYS A 159 2.77 -16.36 8.99
CA LYS A 159 3.03 -16.36 10.44
C LYS A 159 2.30 -15.22 11.15
N ALA A 160 2.14 -14.08 10.48
CA ALA A 160 1.42 -12.95 11.04
C ALA A 160 -0.09 -13.22 11.17
N GLU A 161 -0.72 -13.93 10.23
CA GLU A 161 -2.12 -14.38 10.38
C GLU A 161 -2.33 -15.21 11.66
N GLU A 162 -1.42 -16.14 11.94
CA GLU A 162 -1.48 -16.94 13.17
C GLU A 162 -1.27 -16.08 14.42
N PHE A 163 -0.30 -15.17 14.39
CA PHE A 163 -0.08 -14.20 15.48
C PHE A 163 -1.34 -13.35 15.74
N LEU A 164 -1.99 -12.84 14.69
CA LEU A 164 -3.22 -12.06 14.82
C LEU A 164 -4.38 -12.92 15.34
N ARG A 165 -4.47 -14.18 14.93
CA ARG A 165 -5.51 -15.11 15.39
C ARG A 165 -5.41 -15.34 16.90
N VAL A 166 -4.21 -15.61 17.43
CA VAL A 166 -4.03 -15.87 18.87
C VAL A 166 -3.99 -14.59 19.72
N GLY A 167 -3.65 -13.45 19.11
CA GLY A 167 -3.53 -12.16 19.81
C GLY A 167 -4.79 -11.29 19.82
N SER A 168 -5.85 -11.67 19.10
CA SER A 168 -7.08 -10.87 18.96
C SER A 168 -8.28 -11.52 19.66
N LYS A 169 -9.22 -10.69 20.11
CA LYS A 169 -10.55 -11.12 20.57
C LYS A 169 -11.34 -11.73 19.42
N LEU A 170 -11.18 -11.22 18.18
CA LEU A 170 -11.77 -11.83 16.99
C LEU A 170 -11.39 -13.30 16.85
N GLY A 171 -10.09 -13.61 16.88
CA GLY A 171 -9.60 -14.97 16.66
C GLY A 171 -9.85 -15.89 17.85
N THR A 172 -9.70 -15.40 19.08
CA THR A 172 -9.78 -16.24 20.30
C THR A 172 -11.19 -16.42 20.85
N PHE A 173 -12.05 -15.41 20.76
CA PHE A 173 -13.39 -15.43 21.34
C PHE A 173 -14.48 -15.64 20.30
N TYR A 174 -14.39 -14.96 19.15
CA TYR A 174 -15.39 -15.06 18.07
C TYR A 174 -15.04 -16.10 17.00
N ASN A 175 -13.84 -16.71 17.06
CA ASN A 175 -13.34 -17.64 16.05
C ASN A 175 -13.35 -17.07 14.62
N ILE A 176 -13.14 -15.75 14.49
CA ILE A 176 -13.02 -15.05 13.20
C ILE A 176 -11.53 -14.86 12.89
N PRO A 177 -10.95 -15.58 11.92
CA PRO A 177 -9.57 -15.35 11.52
C PRO A 177 -9.44 -14.03 10.76
N ILE A 178 -8.38 -13.27 11.06
CA ILE A 178 -7.98 -12.09 10.27
C ILE A 178 -7.05 -12.58 9.15
N LYS A 179 -7.53 -12.59 7.91
CA LYS A 179 -6.72 -12.93 6.73
C LYS A 179 -5.83 -11.76 6.32
N ILE A 180 -4.69 -12.05 5.70
CA ILE A 180 -3.79 -11.06 5.09
C ILE A 180 -3.64 -11.38 3.60
N GLU A 181 -4.11 -10.46 2.76
CA GLU A 181 -4.07 -10.58 1.30
C GLU A 181 -3.04 -9.60 0.71
N SER A 182 -2.15 -10.12 -0.13
CA SER A 182 -1.14 -9.34 -0.86
C SER A 182 -1.25 -9.62 -2.37
N PRO A 183 -2.32 -9.13 -3.04
CA PRO A 183 -2.72 -9.60 -4.37
C PRO A 183 -1.73 -9.24 -5.49
N ILE A 184 -0.76 -8.38 -5.21
CA ILE A 184 0.26 -7.93 -6.17
C ILE A 184 1.67 -8.46 -5.85
N ILE A 185 1.82 -9.33 -4.85
CA ILE A 185 3.13 -9.73 -4.32
C ILE A 185 4.07 -10.32 -5.37
N ASN A 186 3.52 -11.06 -6.33
CA ASN A 186 4.25 -11.70 -7.43
C ASN A 186 4.04 -11.02 -8.79
N LEU A 187 3.42 -9.83 -8.82
CA LEU A 187 3.17 -9.12 -10.08
C LEU A 187 4.32 -8.19 -10.41
N SER A 188 4.75 -8.22 -11.66
CA SER A 188 5.64 -7.20 -12.24
C SER A 188 4.98 -5.83 -12.26
N LYS A 189 5.79 -4.77 -12.41
CA LYS A 189 5.24 -3.41 -12.46
C LYS A 189 4.29 -3.20 -13.65
N LYS A 190 4.57 -3.83 -14.78
CA LYS A 190 3.65 -3.92 -15.93
C LYS A 190 2.30 -4.49 -15.52
N GLU A 191 2.29 -5.68 -14.91
CA GLU A 191 1.05 -6.36 -14.52
C GLU A 191 0.24 -5.56 -13.49
N ILE A 192 0.91 -4.87 -12.57
CA ILE A 192 0.26 -3.95 -11.63
C ILE A 192 -0.39 -2.78 -12.37
N THR A 193 0.31 -2.18 -13.35
CA THR A 193 -0.24 -1.12 -14.18
C THR A 193 -1.47 -1.61 -14.96
N GLU A 194 -1.38 -2.76 -15.62
CA GLU A 194 -2.49 -3.36 -16.36
C GLU A 194 -3.67 -3.70 -15.45
N LEU A 195 -3.41 -4.20 -14.23
CA LEU A 195 -4.43 -4.44 -13.22
C LEU A 195 -5.10 -3.12 -12.79
N GLY A 196 -4.32 -2.07 -12.54
CA GLY A 196 -4.84 -0.76 -12.18
C GLY A 196 -5.76 -0.18 -13.26
N ILE A 197 -5.34 -0.27 -14.53
CA ILE A 197 -6.14 0.17 -15.68
C ILE A 197 -7.44 -0.63 -15.78
N ARG A 198 -7.35 -1.96 -15.72
CA ARG A 198 -8.52 -2.87 -15.77
C ARG A 198 -9.50 -2.67 -14.61
N LEU A 199 -9.01 -2.27 -13.44
CA LEU A 199 -9.82 -1.94 -12.27
C LEU A 199 -10.32 -0.48 -12.28
N ARG A 200 -10.01 0.30 -13.32
CA ARG A 200 -10.35 1.72 -13.45
C ARG A 200 -9.87 2.53 -12.24
N VAL A 201 -8.67 2.24 -11.75
CA VAL A 201 -8.01 3.00 -10.70
C VAL A 201 -7.83 4.46 -11.15
N PRO A 202 -8.05 5.47 -10.29
CA PRO A 202 -7.74 6.86 -10.61
C PRO A 202 -6.21 7.11 -10.64
N LEU A 203 -5.52 6.50 -11.60
CA LEU A 203 -4.06 6.50 -11.73
C LEU A 203 -3.47 7.91 -11.84
N HIS A 204 -4.23 8.85 -12.40
CA HIS A 204 -3.88 10.27 -12.50
C HIS A 204 -3.78 10.99 -11.15
N LEU A 205 -4.37 10.43 -10.08
CA LEU A 205 -4.28 10.99 -8.73
C LEU A 205 -3.20 10.35 -7.87
N THR A 206 -2.67 9.20 -8.29
CA THR A 206 -1.74 8.44 -7.45
C THR A 206 -0.38 9.13 -7.33
N GLN A 207 0.17 9.15 -6.11
CA GLN A 207 1.47 9.77 -5.82
C GLN A 207 2.52 8.68 -5.61
N THR A 208 3.43 8.53 -6.56
CA THR A 208 4.51 7.52 -6.51
C THR A 208 5.90 8.16 -6.31
N CYS A 209 6.08 9.43 -6.64
CA CYS A 209 7.37 10.11 -6.59
C CYS A 209 7.80 10.44 -5.15
N TYR A 210 9.06 10.15 -4.81
CA TYR A 210 9.66 10.47 -3.51
C TYR A 210 10.07 11.94 -3.33
N VAL A 211 10.26 12.67 -4.43
CA VAL A 211 10.92 14.00 -4.43
C VAL A 211 10.02 15.10 -4.99
N GLY A 212 9.21 14.77 -6.00
CA GLY A 212 8.34 15.73 -6.67
C GLY A 212 7.09 16.04 -5.85
N GLU A 213 6.73 17.32 -5.73
CA GLU A 213 5.46 17.74 -5.13
C GLU A 213 4.36 17.82 -6.20
N GLU A 214 4.34 18.86 -7.04
CA GLU A 214 3.28 19.05 -8.04
C GLU A 214 3.35 18.05 -9.20
N GLU A 215 4.54 17.89 -9.77
CA GLU A 215 4.87 16.97 -10.85
C GLU A 215 5.90 15.95 -10.36
N ALA A 216 5.82 14.72 -10.84
CA ALA A 216 6.79 13.68 -10.53
C ALA A 216 8.16 14.05 -11.12
N CYS A 217 9.26 13.78 -10.42
CA CYS A 217 10.58 14.14 -10.93
C CYS A 217 10.98 13.36 -12.21
N GLY A 218 10.50 12.13 -12.35
CA GLY A 218 10.81 11.25 -13.49
C GLY A 218 12.13 10.49 -13.38
N GLU A 219 12.98 10.84 -12.40
CA GLU A 219 14.34 10.29 -12.29
C GLU A 219 14.56 9.46 -11.02
N CYS A 220 13.74 9.61 -9.97
CA CYS A 220 13.91 8.80 -8.77
C CYS A 220 13.52 7.33 -9.03
N PRO A 221 14.05 6.35 -8.25
CA PRO A 221 13.82 4.93 -8.50
C PRO A 221 12.33 4.57 -8.65
N SER A 222 11.48 5.16 -7.81
CA SER A 222 10.03 4.96 -7.87
C SER A 222 9.38 5.50 -9.15
N CYS A 223 9.85 6.64 -9.67
CA CYS A 223 9.40 7.17 -10.96
C CYS A 223 9.86 6.29 -12.12
N LEU A 224 11.12 5.82 -12.09
CA LEU A 224 11.66 4.96 -13.14
C LEU A 224 10.88 3.64 -13.25
N LEU A 225 10.58 3.00 -12.11
CA LEU A 225 9.75 1.79 -12.07
C LEU A 225 8.35 2.05 -12.62
N ARG A 226 7.72 3.15 -12.21
CA ARG A 226 6.39 3.52 -12.70
C ARG A 226 6.40 3.75 -14.21
N ILE A 227 7.31 4.58 -14.72
CA ILE A 227 7.45 4.86 -16.15
C ILE A 227 7.65 3.56 -16.92
N LYS A 228 8.57 2.69 -16.47
CA LYS A 228 8.82 1.37 -17.07
C LYS A 228 7.54 0.54 -17.12
N GLY A 229 6.79 0.45 -16.02
CA GLY A 229 5.54 -0.30 -15.96
C GLY A 229 4.47 0.20 -16.93
N PHE A 230 4.34 1.52 -17.10
CA PHE A 230 3.43 2.11 -18.09
C PHE A 230 3.87 1.86 -19.53
N LYS A 231 5.17 2.05 -19.83
CA LYS A 231 5.72 1.76 -21.16
C LYS A 231 5.54 0.29 -21.56
N GLU A 232 5.85 -0.63 -20.65
CA GLU A 232 5.73 -2.08 -20.90
C GLU A 232 4.27 -2.54 -21.02
N ALA A 233 3.34 -1.84 -20.36
CA ALA A 233 1.90 -2.03 -20.52
C ALA A 233 1.36 -1.40 -21.81
N GLY A 234 2.14 -0.57 -22.50
CA GLY A 234 1.74 0.12 -23.72
C GLY A 234 0.80 1.30 -23.50
N TYR A 235 0.85 1.94 -22.32
CA TYR A 235 0.01 3.08 -21.97
C TYR A 235 0.83 4.30 -21.55
N ILE A 236 0.30 5.48 -21.88
CA ILE A 236 0.82 6.76 -21.39
C ILE A 236 0.43 6.89 -19.92
N ASP A 237 1.39 7.16 -19.06
CA ASP A 237 1.10 7.45 -17.66
C ASP A 237 0.36 8.79 -17.55
N PRO A 238 -0.81 8.84 -16.88
CA PRO A 238 -1.63 10.06 -16.83
C PRO A 238 -1.10 11.13 -15.86
N ILE A 239 0.02 10.91 -15.17
CA ILE A 239 0.66 11.94 -14.33
C ILE A 239 1.68 12.77 -15.12
N LYS A 240 1.94 13.99 -14.64
CA LYS A 240 2.97 14.86 -15.21
C LYS A 240 4.34 14.57 -14.62
N TYR A 241 5.36 14.73 -15.46
CA TYR A 241 6.77 14.59 -15.11
C TYR A 241 7.54 15.88 -15.40
N LYS A 242 8.52 16.20 -14.56
CA LYS A 242 9.42 17.36 -14.76
C LYS A 242 10.37 17.19 -15.94
N ILE A 243 10.65 15.95 -16.30
CA ILE A 243 11.46 15.60 -17.48
C ILE A 243 10.57 15.13 -18.63
N PRO A 244 10.99 15.32 -19.89
CA PRO A 244 10.31 14.70 -21.01
C PRO A 244 10.43 13.17 -20.91
N VAL A 245 9.29 12.48 -21.07
CA VAL A 245 9.25 11.02 -21.15
C VAL A 245 8.77 10.64 -22.55
N ASP A 246 9.59 9.88 -23.28
CA ASP A 246 9.20 9.36 -24.58
C ASP A 246 8.16 8.23 -24.43
N TRP A 247 6.94 8.51 -24.85
CA TRP A 247 5.81 7.59 -24.85
C TRP A 247 5.49 7.03 -26.25
N SER A 248 6.42 7.10 -27.19
CA SER A 248 6.24 6.58 -28.55
C SER A 248 5.71 5.14 -28.53
N GLY A 249 4.61 4.90 -29.24
CA GLY A 249 3.95 3.59 -29.31
C GLY A 249 2.98 3.27 -28.16
N CYS A 250 2.84 4.15 -27.15
CA CYS A 250 1.90 3.98 -26.06
C CYS A 250 0.53 4.63 -26.35
N LYS A 251 -0.53 4.12 -25.73
CA LYS A 251 -1.91 4.62 -25.87
C LYS A 251 -2.35 5.44 -24.67
N GLU A 252 -3.22 6.42 -24.87
CA GLU A 252 -3.89 7.10 -23.76
C GLU A 252 -4.84 6.14 -23.01
N ILE A 253 -5.03 6.40 -21.73
CA ILE A 253 -5.98 5.66 -20.89
C ILE A 253 -7.31 6.41 -20.92
N ASN A 254 -8.37 5.77 -21.41
CA ASN A 254 -9.70 6.34 -21.37
C ASN A 254 -10.35 6.11 -20.00
N PHE A 255 -10.82 7.18 -19.35
CA PHE A 255 -11.40 7.14 -18.00
C PHE A 255 -12.93 7.41 -17.93
N GLU A 256 -13.64 7.86 -18.98
CA GLU A 256 -15.12 8.09 -18.94
C GLU A 256 -15.94 6.95 -19.57
N ASP A 257 -15.33 5.78 -19.80
CA ASP A 257 -16.04 4.56 -20.20
C ASP A 257 -16.92 4.05 -19.04
N LYS A 258 -18.19 4.46 -19.00
CA LYS A 258 -19.21 4.11 -17.99
C LYS A 258 -19.54 2.62 -18.00
#